data_AF-A0A3N5NQX3-F1
#
_entry.id   AF-A0A3N5NQX3-F1
#
_cell.length_a   1.000
_cell.length_b   1.000
_cell.length_c   1.000
_cell.angle_alpha   90.00
_cell.angle_beta   90.00
_cell.angle_gamma   90.00
#
_symmetry.space_group_name_H-M   'P 1'
#
loop_
_entity.id
_entity.type
_entity.pdbx_description
1 polymer ?
#
loop_
_entity_poly.entity_id
_entity_poly.type
_entity_poly.pdbx_seq_one_letter_code
_entity_poly.pdbx_strand_id
1 'polypeptide(L)'
;MTRVVKDSPQPFDVLLQVIAEERRLEIVPAEFVGCGIQHPLFSMMRWYFKSRNAICLTTGMSLRKNMGPKYQLERDHIFPYSKLKEKGYGIGNRIKYALAQEMTNRAILTQVANRTKSSAKAEDYLAEVKHNFPNALELQCIPENPYLWKIENYEQFLEERRKLLAKQLNEFLEKITATEEAIVPVSV
;
A
#
# COMPACT_ATOMS: atom_id res chain seq x y z
N MET A 1 -17.46 22.51 5.99
CA MET A 1 -17.34 21.76 4.70
C MET A 1 -18.54 21.96 3.77
N THR A 2 -19.79 21.78 4.19
CA THR A 2 -20.99 21.84 3.30
C THR A 2 -21.21 23.19 2.60
N ARG A 3 -20.77 24.30 3.21
CA ARG A 3 -20.91 25.65 2.66
C ARG A 3 -19.91 25.93 1.53
N VAL A 4 -18.65 25.49 1.69
CA VAL A 4 -17.59 25.57 0.66
C VAL A 4 -18.01 24.84 -0.61
N VAL A 5 -18.57 23.63 -0.48
CA VAL A 5 -19.03 22.83 -1.63
C VAL A 5 -20.18 23.49 -2.39
N LYS A 6 -21.02 24.26 -1.68
CA LYS A 6 -22.21 24.91 -2.27
C LYS A 6 -21.89 26.27 -2.89
N ASP A 7 -20.98 27.02 -2.26
CA ASP A 7 -20.83 28.46 -2.51
C ASP A 7 -19.51 28.80 -3.23
N SER A 8 -18.53 27.88 -3.28
CA SER A 8 -17.24 28.13 -3.97
C SER A 8 -17.31 27.72 -5.45
N PRO A 9 -16.80 28.55 -6.38
CA PRO A 9 -16.60 28.15 -7.79
C PRO A 9 -15.51 27.08 -7.95
N GLN A 10 -14.59 26.98 -6.97
CA GLN A 10 -13.51 26.00 -6.90
C GLN A 10 -13.55 25.26 -5.55
N PRO A 11 -14.57 24.43 -5.31
CA PRO A 11 -14.82 23.85 -3.99
C PRO A 11 -13.75 22.84 -3.57
N PHE A 12 -13.10 22.18 -4.54
CA PHE A 12 -12.03 21.21 -4.26
C PHE A 12 -10.75 21.89 -3.78
N ASP A 13 -10.35 22.98 -4.43
CA ASP A 13 -9.09 23.69 -4.15
C ASP A 13 -9.16 24.35 -2.78
N VAL A 14 -10.29 24.99 -2.47
CA VAL A 14 -10.57 25.56 -1.15
C VAL A 14 -10.59 24.46 -0.07
N LEU A 15 -11.15 23.28 -0.36
CA LEU A 15 -11.15 22.17 0.61
C LEU A 15 -9.73 21.65 0.86
N LEU A 16 -8.93 21.50 -0.20
CA LEU A 16 -7.54 21.07 -0.11
C LEU A 16 -6.70 22.06 0.70
N GLN A 17 -6.90 23.37 0.47
CA GLN A 17 -6.22 24.42 1.23
C GLN A 17 -6.56 24.36 2.72
N VAL A 18 -7.84 24.24 3.08
CA VAL A 18 -8.26 24.09 4.49
C VAL A 18 -7.64 22.86 5.14
N ILE A 19 -7.59 21.72 4.42
CA ILE A 19 -6.94 20.51 4.95
C ILE A 19 -5.44 20.73 5.09
N ALA A 20 -4.80 21.41 4.14
CA ALA A 20 -3.37 21.71 4.16
C ALA A 20 -2.97 22.63 5.31
N GLU A 21 -3.85 23.55 5.72
CA GLU A 21 -3.66 24.42 6.89
C GLU A 21 -3.69 23.62 8.21
N GLU A 22 -4.53 22.59 8.31
CA GLU A 22 -4.63 21.75 9.51
C GLU A 22 -3.56 20.66 9.58
N ARG A 23 -3.13 20.14 8.43
CA ARG A 23 -2.15 19.03 8.36
C ARG A 23 -1.41 18.99 7.03
N ARG A 24 -0.22 18.37 7.06
CA ARG A 24 0.53 18.06 5.83
C ARG A 24 -0.25 17.07 4.97
N LEU A 25 -0.28 17.32 3.66
CA LEU A 25 -0.88 16.42 2.67
C LEU A 25 0.09 15.32 2.21
N GLU A 26 1.38 15.53 2.41
CA GLU A 26 2.43 14.57 2.09
C GLU A 26 2.32 13.34 2.99
N ILE A 27 2.30 12.16 2.37
CA ILE A 27 2.33 10.87 3.07
C ILE A 27 3.78 10.57 3.45
N VAL A 28 4.06 10.39 4.73
CA VAL A 28 5.41 10.02 5.19
C VAL A 28 5.52 8.55 5.59
N PRO A 29 6.70 7.90 5.48
CA PRO A 29 6.89 6.49 5.84
C PRO A 29 6.41 6.12 7.26
N ALA A 30 6.48 7.06 8.21
CA ALA A 30 6.06 6.85 9.59
C ALA A 30 4.54 6.57 9.73
N GLU A 31 3.70 7.06 8.81
CA GLU A 31 2.24 6.84 8.85
C GLU A 31 1.82 5.39 8.57
N PHE A 32 2.73 4.57 8.08
CA PHE A 32 2.47 3.16 7.84
C PHE A 32 2.72 2.29 9.08
N VAL A 33 3.51 2.76 10.05
CA VAL A 33 4.04 1.94 11.16
C VAL A 33 2.90 1.34 11.99
N GLY A 34 2.78 0.02 11.97
CA GLY A 34 1.75 -0.73 12.69
C GLY A 34 0.32 -0.55 12.13
N CYS A 35 0.15 0.17 11.02
CA CYS A 35 -1.16 0.43 10.43
C CYS A 35 -1.63 -0.76 9.58
N GLY A 36 -2.73 -1.38 9.99
CA GLY A 36 -3.34 -2.51 9.29
C GLY A 36 -4.24 -2.11 8.11
N ILE A 37 -4.92 -3.10 7.54
CA ILE A 37 -5.74 -2.97 6.31
C ILE A 37 -7.00 -2.09 6.44
N GLN A 38 -7.35 -1.67 7.66
CA GLN A 38 -8.48 -0.79 7.94
C GLN A 38 -8.13 0.69 7.74
N HIS A 39 -6.84 1.02 7.73
CA HIS A 39 -6.37 2.39 7.58
C HIS A 39 -6.62 2.91 6.15
N PRO A 40 -6.99 4.19 5.95
CA PRO A 40 -7.29 4.76 4.63
C PRO A 40 -6.15 4.61 3.61
N LEU A 41 -4.89 4.69 4.06
CA LEU A 41 -3.70 4.48 3.20
C LEU A 41 -3.74 3.12 2.49
N PHE A 42 -4.33 2.09 3.09
CA PHE A 42 -4.44 0.79 2.45
C PHE A 42 -5.37 0.81 1.23
N SER A 43 -6.46 1.57 1.29
CA SER A 43 -7.37 1.74 0.15
C SER A 43 -6.69 2.51 -0.99
N MET A 44 -5.94 3.55 -0.66
CA MET A 44 -5.17 4.32 -1.63
C MET A 44 -4.07 3.48 -2.28
N MET A 45 -3.31 2.71 -1.49
CA MET A 45 -2.33 1.75 -2.00
C MET A 45 -2.94 0.78 -3.01
N ARG A 46 -4.11 0.19 -2.69
CA ARG A 46 -4.83 -0.70 -3.62
C ARG A 46 -5.22 0.00 -4.92
N TRP A 47 -5.68 1.24 -4.83
CA TRP A 47 -6.11 2.02 -5.98
C TRP A 47 -4.93 2.38 -6.89
N TYR A 48 -3.82 2.78 -6.28
CA TYR A 48 -2.56 3.04 -6.97
C TYR A 48 -2.04 1.79 -7.71
N PHE A 49 -2.02 0.61 -7.07
CA PHE A 49 -1.61 -0.62 -7.76
C PHE A 49 -2.51 -0.94 -8.96
N LYS A 50 -3.81 -0.70 -8.84
CA LYS A 50 -4.75 -0.87 -9.94
C LYS A 50 -4.52 0.14 -11.08
N SER A 51 -4.21 1.40 -10.77
CA SER A 51 -4.01 2.44 -11.79
C SER A 51 -2.80 2.14 -12.68
N ARG A 52 -1.76 1.49 -12.13
CA ARG A 52 -0.56 1.06 -12.88
C ARG A 52 -0.62 -0.37 -13.43
N ASN A 53 -1.82 -0.96 -13.52
CA ASN A 53 -2.04 -2.33 -14.01
C ASN A 53 -1.17 -3.38 -13.30
N ALA A 54 -0.91 -3.23 -12.00
CA ALA A 54 -0.16 -4.22 -11.24
C ALA A 54 -0.76 -5.62 -11.39
N ILE A 55 0.09 -6.64 -11.28
CA ILE A 55 -0.28 -8.03 -11.49
C ILE A 55 -0.27 -8.83 -10.19
N CYS A 56 -1.06 -9.89 -10.14
CA CYS A 56 -1.06 -10.84 -9.04
C CYS A 56 0.25 -11.62 -9.02
N LEU A 57 0.93 -11.63 -7.88
CA LEU A 57 2.23 -12.28 -7.71
C LEU A 57 2.17 -13.81 -7.96
N THR A 58 1.00 -14.43 -7.83
CA THR A 58 0.86 -15.88 -8.00
C THR A 58 0.37 -16.26 -9.40
N THR A 59 -0.55 -15.49 -9.99
CA THR A 59 -1.22 -15.87 -11.25
C THR A 59 -0.72 -15.07 -12.45
N GLY A 60 0.03 -13.99 -12.25
CA GLY A 60 0.45 -13.07 -13.31
C GLY A 60 -0.69 -12.23 -13.90
N MET A 61 -1.93 -12.42 -13.44
CA MET A 61 -3.08 -11.69 -13.96
C MET A 61 -3.13 -10.25 -13.44
N SER A 62 -3.57 -9.33 -14.29
CA SER A 62 -3.76 -7.92 -13.91
C SER A 62 -4.84 -7.73 -12.84
N LEU A 63 -4.52 -6.95 -11.81
CA LEU A 63 -5.42 -6.57 -10.72
C LEU A 63 -6.55 -5.61 -11.16
N ARG A 64 -6.45 -5.02 -12.37
CA ARG A 64 -7.46 -4.09 -12.92
C ARG A 64 -8.68 -4.81 -13.49
N LYS A 65 -8.53 -6.03 -14.00
CA LYS A 65 -9.63 -6.75 -14.66
C LYS A 65 -10.68 -7.18 -13.63
N ASN A 66 -11.88 -6.59 -13.68
CA ASN A 66 -13.02 -7.07 -12.90
C ASN A 66 -13.57 -8.35 -13.55
N MET A 67 -13.08 -9.53 -13.15
CA MET A 67 -13.54 -10.81 -13.71
C MET A 67 -14.71 -11.43 -12.90
N GLY A 68 -15.69 -10.60 -12.51
CA GLY A 68 -16.89 -11.03 -11.78
C GLY A 68 -16.67 -11.39 -10.29
N PRO A 69 -17.69 -11.95 -9.62
CA PRO A 69 -17.71 -12.12 -8.16
C PRO A 69 -16.66 -13.10 -7.60
N LYS A 70 -16.06 -13.95 -8.44
CA LYS A 70 -14.93 -14.84 -8.10
C LYS A 70 -13.56 -14.15 -8.13
N TYR A 71 -13.50 -12.91 -8.59
CA TYR A 71 -12.29 -12.09 -8.66
C TYR A 71 -12.21 -11.16 -7.44
N GLN A 72 -12.26 -11.75 -6.25
CA GLN A 72 -12.03 -11.00 -5.03
C GLN A 72 -10.52 -10.80 -4.82
N LEU A 73 -10.15 -9.57 -4.44
CA LEU A 73 -8.79 -9.26 -4.09
C LEU A 73 -8.51 -9.71 -2.66
N GLU A 74 -7.57 -10.62 -2.53
CA GLU A 74 -7.08 -11.08 -1.24
C GLU A 74 -5.86 -10.27 -0.83
N ARG A 75 -5.62 -10.27 0.48
CA ARG A 75 -4.65 -9.41 1.15
C ARG A 75 -3.79 -10.31 2.01
N ASP A 76 -2.89 -11.01 1.35
CA ASP A 76 -2.08 -12.02 2.01
C ASP A 76 -0.79 -11.43 2.54
N HIS A 77 -0.25 -12.02 3.60
CA HIS A 77 1.02 -11.61 4.16
C HIS A 77 2.16 -11.96 3.22
N ILE A 78 3.09 -11.03 2.99
CA ILE A 78 4.33 -11.32 2.24
C ILE A 78 5.23 -12.22 3.08
N PHE A 79 5.44 -11.83 4.34
CA PHE A 79 6.05 -12.66 5.36
C PHE A 79 4.95 -13.35 6.15
N PRO A 80 4.78 -14.68 6.03
CA PRO A 80 3.68 -15.39 6.67
C PRO A 80 3.64 -15.14 8.17
N TYR A 81 2.47 -14.79 8.70
CA TYR A 81 2.31 -14.50 10.12
C TYR A 81 2.72 -15.68 11.01
N SER A 82 2.49 -16.92 10.58
CA SER A 82 2.94 -18.12 11.30
C SER A 82 4.46 -18.12 11.56
N LYS A 83 5.25 -17.76 10.54
CA LYS A 83 6.72 -17.66 10.64
C LYS A 83 7.17 -16.45 11.46
N LEU A 84 6.48 -15.31 11.32
CA LEU A 84 6.77 -14.14 12.15
C LEU A 84 6.44 -14.38 13.63
N LYS A 85 5.37 -15.13 13.92
CA LYS A 85 4.99 -15.49 15.29
C LYS A 85 6.10 -16.30 15.98
N GLU A 86 6.72 -17.25 15.27
CA GLU A 86 7.88 -18.01 15.75
C GLU A 86 9.10 -17.11 16.09
N LYS A 87 9.18 -15.91 15.49
CA LYS A 87 10.24 -14.91 15.72
C LYS A 87 9.84 -13.80 16.71
N GLY A 88 8.75 -13.98 17.46
CA GLY A 88 8.34 -13.06 18.52
C GLY A 88 7.39 -11.94 18.08
N TYR A 89 6.81 -12.02 16.88
CA TYR A 89 5.78 -11.08 16.41
C TYR A 89 4.35 -11.53 16.74
N GLY A 90 4.21 -12.37 17.76
CA GLY A 90 2.91 -12.84 18.25
C GLY A 90 2.20 -11.80 19.12
N ILE A 91 0.94 -12.10 19.46
CA ILE A 91 0.04 -11.24 20.25
C ILE A 91 0.64 -10.82 21.61
N GLY A 92 1.56 -11.62 22.17
CA GLY A 92 2.26 -11.30 23.43
C GLY A 92 3.19 -10.07 23.35
N ASN A 93 3.55 -9.61 22.15
CA ASN A 93 4.26 -8.36 21.94
C ASN A 93 3.41 -7.45 21.03
N ARG A 94 2.65 -6.54 21.62
CA ARG A 94 1.70 -5.67 20.88
C ARG A 94 2.37 -4.88 19.76
N ILE A 95 3.59 -4.36 19.99
CA ILE A 95 4.32 -3.57 19.01
C ILE A 95 4.71 -4.45 17.81
N LYS A 96 5.36 -5.59 18.06
CA LYS A 96 5.73 -6.51 16.99
C LYS A 96 4.51 -7.15 16.30
N TYR A 97 3.45 -7.43 17.04
CA TYR A 97 2.20 -7.90 16.45
C TYR A 97 1.62 -6.88 15.47
N ALA A 98 1.64 -5.59 15.80
CA ALA A 98 1.22 -4.53 14.91
C ALA A 98 2.07 -4.50 13.62
N LEU A 99 3.39 -4.66 13.73
CA LEU A 99 4.29 -4.77 12.57
C LEU A 99 3.92 -5.97 11.68
N ALA A 100 3.69 -7.16 12.27
CA ALA A 100 3.28 -8.33 11.51
C ALA A 100 1.96 -8.15 10.76
N GLN A 101 1.02 -7.40 11.35
CA GLN A 101 -0.28 -7.09 10.74
C GLN A 101 -0.28 -5.84 9.85
N GLU A 102 0.86 -5.15 9.75
CA GLU A 102 1.00 -3.93 8.99
C GLU A 102 0.69 -4.14 7.51
N MET A 103 0.06 -3.14 6.91
CA MET A 103 -0.33 -3.17 5.50
C MET A 103 0.85 -3.33 4.54
N THR A 104 2.04 -2.86 4.93
CA THR A 104 3.27 -3.01 4.14
C THR A 104 3.82 -4.43 4.18
N ASN A 105 3.26 -5.31 5.01
CA ASN A 105 3.45 -6.75 4.91
C ASN A 105 2.34 -7.42 4.08
N ARG A 106 1.57 -6.69 3.26
CA ARG A 106 0.50 -7.28 2.42
C ARG A 106 0.80 -7.21 0.93
N ALA A 107 0.52 -8.29 0.22
CA ALA A 107 0.43 -8.31 -1.23
C ALA A 107 -1.04 -8.38 -1.67
N ILE A 108 -1.37 -7.75 -2.79
CA ILE A 108 -2.70 -7.83 -3.39
C ILE A 108 -2.71 -8.98 -4.40
N LEU A 109 -3.55 -9.98 -4.13
CA LEU A 109 -3.65 -11.21 -4.90
C LEU A 109 -5.08 -11.43 -5.41
N THR A 110 -5.23 -12.31 -6.40
CA THR A 110 -6.54 -12.79 -6.86
C THR A 110 -6.96 -14.05 -6.11
N GLN A 111 -8.25 -14.22 -5.78
CA GLN A 111 -8.76 -15.33 -4.95
C GLN A 111 -8.35 -16.76 -5.37
N VAL A 112 -8.09 -17.01 -6.65
CA VAL A 112 -7.61 -18.32 -7.14
C VAL A 112 -6.24 -18.66 -6.53
N ALA A 113 -5.44 -17.66 -6.17
CA ALA A 113 -4.08 -17.80 -5.66
C ALA A 113 -3.98 -18.32 -4.23
N ASN A 114 -4.87 -17.93 -3.29
CA ASN A 114 -4.72 -18.36 -1.90
C ASN A 114 -5.01 -19.85 -1.68
N ARG A 115 -5.73 -20.51 -2.59
CA ARG A 115 -6.03 -21.95 -2.46
C ARG A 115 -4.78 -22.83 -2.57
N THR A 116 -3.67 -22.28 -3.08
CA THR A 116 -2.44 -23.04 -3.38
C THR A 116 -1.28 -22.70 -2.43
N LYS A 117 -1.46 -21.79 -1.47
CA LYS A 117 -0.31 -21.29 -0.68
C LYS A 117 0.12 -22.26 0.42
N SER A 118 1.26 -22.90 0.17
CA SER A 118 2.12 -23.49 1.18
C SER A 118 2.70 -22.38 2.08
N SER A 119 3.10 -22.74 3.30
CA SER A 119 3.76 -21.86 4.27
C SER A 119 5.22 -21.53 3.88
N ALA A 120 5.43 -21.21 2.60
CA ALA A 120 6.71 -20.90 1.99
C ALA A 120 7.36 -19.69 2.63
N LYS A 121 8.70 -19.68 2.68
CA LYS A 121 9.49 -18.54 3.16
C LYS A 121 9.34 -17.39 2.18
N ALA A 122 9.35 -16.16 2.69
CA ALA A 122 9.27 -14.96 1.85
C ALA A 122 10.40 -14.88 0.81
N GLU A 123 11.61 -15.32 1.18
CA GLU A 123 12.78 -15.40 0.28
C GLU A 123 12.51 -16.28 -0.95
N ASP A 124 12.10 -17.54 -0.74
CA ASP A 124 11.80 -18.48 -1.82
C ASP A 124 10.63 -17.96 -2.68
N TYR A 125 9.57 -17.49 -2.03
CA TYR A 125 8.38 -16.98 -2.69
C TYR A 125 8.68 -15.75 -3.56
N LEU A 126 9.36 -14.74 -3.02
CA LEU A 126 9.65 -13.51 -3.77
C LEU A 126 10.67 -13.76 -4.89
N ALA A 127 11.61 -14.69 -4.72
CA ALA A 127 12.51 -15.13 -5.78
C ALA A 127 11.74 -15.79 -6.93
N GLU A 128 10.81 -16.70 -6.62
CA GLU A 128 9.94 -17.34 -7.62
C GLU A 128 9.06 -16.32 -8.34
N VAL A 129 8.45 -15.38 -7.61
CA VAL A 129 7.66 -14.30 -8.20
C VAL A 129 8.50 -13.46 -9.15
N LYS A 130 9.72 -13.08 -8.77
CA LYS A 130 10.63 -12.30 -9.61
C LYS A 130 11.05 -13.08 -10.86
N HIS A 131 11.24 -14.38 -10.75
CA HIS A 131 11.57 -15.23 -11.89
C HIS A 131 10.39 -15.35 -12.88
N ASN A 132 9.20 -15.67 -12.37
CA ASN A 132 8.01 -15.91 -13.20
C ASN A 132 7.41 -14.61 -13.75
N PHE A 133 7.48 -13.52 -12.98
CA PHE A 133 6.87 -12.24 -13.27
C PHE A 133 7.84 -11.08 -12.93
N PRO A 134 8.83 -10.79 -13.80
CA PRO A 134 9.94 -9.89 -13.50
C PRO A 134 9.56 -8.52 -12.93
N ASN A 135 8.46 -7.92 -13.40
CA ASN A 135 8.03 -6.57 -12.98
C ASN A 135 7.01 -6.60 -11.83
N ALA A 136 6.60 -7.77 -11.33
CA ALA A 136 5.49 -7.89 -10.39
C ALA A 136 5.78 -7.24 -9.03
N LEU A 137 7.02 -7.35 -8.54
CA LEU A 137 7.44 -6.80 -7.26
C LEU A 137 7.42 -5.27 -7.30
N GLU A 138 8.06 -4.68 -8.31
CA GLU A 138 8.06 -3.24 -8.54
C GLU A 138 6.63 -2.67 -8.65
N LEU A 139 5.75 -3.35 -9.40
CA LEU A 139 4.36 -2.92 -9.61
C LEU A 139 3.52 -2.87 -8.32
N GLN A 140 3.90 -3.62 -7.28
CA GLN A 140 3.28 -3.58 -5.94
C GLN A 140 4.18 -2.94 -4.88
N CYS A 141 5.19 -2.17 -5.30
CA CYS A 141 6.17 -1.50 -4.43
C CYS A 141 6.81 -2.46 -3.41
N ILE A 142 7.17 -3.67 -3.83
CA ILE A 142 7.90 -4.64 -3.01
C ILE A 142 9.40 -4.44 -3.27
N PRO A 143 10.23 -4.22 -2.22
CA PRO A 143 11.67 -4.11 -2.39
C PRO A 143 12.26 -5.32 -3.10
N GLU A 144 13.09 -5.08 -4.11
CA GLU A 144 13.62 -6.15 -4.96
C GLU A 144 14.98 -6.71 -4.51
N ASN A 145 15.57 -6.13 -3.46
CA ASN A 145 16.83 -6.58 -2.89
C ASN A 145 16.61 -7.89 -2.12
N PRO A 146 17.18 -9.03 -2.57
CA PRO A 146 16.99 -10.32 -1.91
C PRO A 146 17.44 -10.38 -0.45
N TYR A 147 18.40 -9.51 -0.06
CA TYR A 147 18.80 -9.39 1.35
C TYR A 147 17.61 -9.06 2.25
N LEU A 148 16.67 -8.23 1.79
CA LEU A 148 15.49 -7.82 2.55
C LEU A 148 14.42 -8.92 2.64
N TRP A 149 14.49 -9.98 1.83
CA TRP A 149 13.47 -11.03 1.83
C TRP A 149 13.66 -12.06 2.94
N LYS A 150 14.80 -12.01 3.62
CA LYS A 150 15.11 -12.89 4.75
C LYS A 150 14.35 -12.43 6.00
N ILE A 151 13.89 -13.40 6.79
CA ILE A 151 13.03 -13.10 7.96
C ILE A 151 13.77 -12.30 9.04
N GLU A 152 15.08 -12.47 9.16
CA GLU A 152 15.96 -11.67 10.03
C GLU A 152 15.99 -10.18 9.65
N ASN A 153 15.69 -9.85 8.38
CA ASN A 153 15.68 -8.48 7.86
C ASN A 153 14.25 -7.93 7.71
N TYR A 154 13.26 -8.58 8.33
CA TYR A 154 11.85 -8.21 8.17
C TYR A 154 11.54 -6.74 8.49
N GLU A 155 12.09 -6.18 9.57
CA GLU A 155 11.83 -4.76 9.90
C GLU A 155 12.47 -3.81 8.87
N GLN A 156 13.63 -4.16 8.31
CA GLN A 156 14.27 -3.40 7.22
C GLN A 156 13.44 -3.51 5.94
N PHE A 157 12.86 -4.68 5.65
CA PHE A 157 11.92 -4.83 4.55
C PHE A 157 10.71 -3.90 4.68
N LEU A 158 10.11 -3.82 5.88
CA LEU A 158 9.00 -2.90 6.13
C LEU A 158 9.46 -1.46 5.90
N GLU A 159 10.60 -1.06 6.46
CA GLU A 159 11.15 0.28 6.30
C GLU A 159 11.33 0.67 4.84
N GLU A 160 12.00 -0.17 4.04
CA GLU A 160 12.22 0.09 2.62
C GLU A 160 10.91 0.12 1.83
N ARG A 161 9.98 -0.79 2.15
CA ARG A 161 8.67 -0.80 1.49
C ARG A 161 7.85 0.45 1.83
N ARG A 162 7.92 0.97 3.07
CA ARG A 162 7.28 2.24 3.45
C ARG A 162 7.84 3.40 2.65
N LYS A 163 9.17 3.50 2.49
CA LYS A 163 9.82 4.54 1.67
C LYS A 163 9.34 4.49 0.22
N LEU A 164 9.31 3.30 -0.38
CA LEU A 164 8.83 3.11 -1.75
C LEU A 164 7.35 3.52 -1.89
N LEU A 165 6.49 3.06 -0.97
CA LEU A 165 5.06 3.38 -1.00
C LEU A 165 4.80 4.88 -0.81
N ALA A 166 5.42 5.51 0.19
CA ALA A 166 5.28 6.95 0.43
C ALA A 166 5.65 7.75 -0.82
N LYS A 167 6.84 7.50 -1.39
CA LYS A 167 7.30 8.14 -2.63
C LYS A 167 6.29 7.96 -3.77
N GLN A 168 5.93 6.72 -4.06
CA GLN A 168 5.07 6.40 -5.20
C GLN A 168 3.63 6.91 -5.05
N LEU A 169 3.10 6.95 -3.82
CA LEU A 169 1.76 7.46 -3.56
C LEU A 169 1.73 8.99 -3.63
N ASN A 170 2.75 9.69 -3.10
CA ASN A 170 2.85 11.15 -3.26
C ASN A 170 2.99 11.53 -4.74
N GLU A 171 3.90 10.89 -5.50
CA GLU A 171 4.03 11.10 -6.95
C GLU A 171 2.72 10.82 -7.72
N PHE A 172 1.93 9.87 -7.26
CA PHE A 172 0.62 9.58 -7.85
C PHE A 172 -0.41 10.65 -7.51
N LEU A 173 -0.45 11.11 -6.25
CA LEU A 173 -1.35 12.17 -5.80
C LEU A 173 -1.06 13.48 -6.53
N GLU A 174 0.20 13.92 -6.59
CA GLU A 174 0.61 15.14 -7.30
C GLU A 174 0.11 15.17 -8.75
N LYS A 175 0.16 14.03 -9.45
CA LYS A 175 -0.32 13.91 -10.84
C LYS A 175 -1.83 14.04 -10.99
N ILE A 176 -2.60 13.69 -9.96
CA ILE A 176 -4.08 13.76 -10.00
C ILE A 176 -4.66 14.97 -9.26
N THR A 177 -3.84 15.70 -8.50
CA THR A 177 -4.23 16.89 -7.75
C THR A 177 -3.62 18.18 -8.30
N ALA A 178 -2.94 18.15 -9.45
CA ALA A 178 -2.45 19.35 -10.11
C ALA A 178 -3.62 20.34 -10.28
N THR A 179 -3.54 21.45 -9.55
CA THR A 179 -4.60 22.44 -9.37
C THR A 179 -4.13 23.79 -9.89
N GLU A 180 -5.06 24.60 -10.41
CA GLU A 180 -4.81 26.03 -10.64
C GLU A 180 -4.95 26.74 -9.28
N GLU A 181 -4.09 27.72 -8.97
CA GLU A 181 -4.22 28.50 -7.72
C GLU A 181 -5.60 29.18 -7.69
N ALA A 182 -6.42 28.82 -6.70
CA ALA A 182 -7.70 29.45 -6.49
C ALA A 182 -7.47 30.89 -6.00
N ILE A 183 -7.96 31.87 -6.77
CA ILE A 183 -7.97 33.27 -6.36
C ILE A 183 -8.98 33.40 -5.22
N VAL A 184 -8.50 33.37 -3.98
CA VAL A 184 -9.32 33.66 -2.81
C VAL A 184 -9.60 35.16 -2.80
N PRO A 185 -10.85 35.64 -2.91
CA PRO A 185 -11.12 37.06 -2.77
C PRO A 185 -10.82 37.47 -1.31
N VAL A 186 -9.82 38.32 -1.14
CA VAL A 186 -9.49 38.95 0.14
C VAL A 186 -10.73 39.74 0.58
N SER A 187 -11.35 39.29 1.67
CA SER A 187 -12.41 40.07 2.33
C SER A 187 -11.72 41.20 3.11
N VAL A 188 -11.90 42.43 2.64
CA VAL A 188 -11.51 43.68 3.35
C VAL A 188 -12.54 44.00 4.42
#